data_AF-A0A357Y7D8-F1
#
_entry.id   AF-A0A357Y7D8-F1
#
_cell.length_a   1.000
_cell.length_b   1.000
_cell.length_c   1.000
_cell.angle_alpha   90.00
_cell.angle_beta   90.00
_cell.angle_gamma   90.00
#
_symmetry.space_group_name_H-M   'P 1'
#
loop_
_entity.id
_entity.type
_entity.pdbx_description
1 polymer ?
#
loop_
_entity_poly.entity_id
_entity_poly.type
_entity_poly.pdbx_seq_one_letter_code
_entity_poly.pdbx_strand_id
1 'polypeptide(L)'
;SYCIISPKGKVQPCAYLKMALGDVHDTPFDEIWANNEVLKKLRTLEYSGGCGSCDYKGMCGGCRARAACYHDGDYMSEEPWCLYHGRRGE
;
A
#
# COMPACT_ATOMS: atom_id res chain seq x y z
N SER A 1 -1.28 1.31 9.45
CA SER A 1 -0.26 1.41 8.38
C SER A 1 1.05 0.82 8.90
N TYR A 2 1.87 0.25 8.03
CA TYR A 2 3.20 -0.28 8.35
C TYR A 2 4.15 -0.08 7.15
N CYS A 3 5.42 -0.36 7.35
CA CYS A 3 6.42 -0.54 6.30
C CYS A 3 7.45 -1.57 6.76
N ILE A 4 8.34 -2.00 5.86
CA ILE A 4 9.48 -2.85 6.17
C ILE A 4 10.80 -2.12 5.89
N ILE A 5 11.87 -2.56 6.53
CA ILE A 5 13.25 -2.16 6.24
C ILE A 5 13.98 -3.45 5.85
N SER A 6 14.62 -3.47 4.70
CA SER A 6 15.40 -4.62 4.24
C SER A 6 16.74 -4.74 5.00
N PRO A 7 17.41 -5.91 5.00
CA PRO A 7 18.78 -6.05 5.52
C PRO A 7 19.83 -5.19 4.79
N LYS A 8 19.44 -4.44 3.75
CA LYS A 8 20.25 -3.45 3.02
C LYS A 8 19.78 -2.00 3.29
N GLY A 9 19.05 -1.77 4.38
CA GLY A 9 18.56 -0.44 4.81
C GLY A 9 17.43 0.17 3.97
N LYS A 10 17.20 -0.29 2.74
CA LYS A 10 16.09 0.18 1.88
C LYS A 10 14.73 -0.04 2.55
N VAL A 11 13.94 1.03 2.63
CA VAL A 11 12.59 1.07 3.23
C VAL A 11 11.54 0.82 2.14
N GLN A 12 10.50 0.01 2.43
CA GLN A 12 9.45 -0.35 1.46
C GLN A 12 8.07 -0.45 2.15
N PRO A 13 6.94 -0.17 1.48
CA PRO A 13 5.62 -0.20 2.12
C PRO A 13 5.12 -1.62 2.43
N CYS A 14 5.56 -2.62 1.68
CA CYS A 14 5.26 -4.04 1.89
C CYS A 14 6.32 -4.89 1.17
N ALA A 15 6.61 -6.11 1.67
CA ALA A 15 7.55 -7.04 1.05
C ALA A 15 7.23 -7.38 -0.42
N TYR A 16 5.95 -7.36 -0.79
CA TYR A 16 5.49 -7.69 -2.15
C TYR A 16 5.27 -6.45 -3.04
N LEU A 17 5.20 -5.25 -2.46
CA LEU A 17 5.05 -4.00 -3.21
C LEU A 17 6.46 -3.43 -3.47
N LYS A 18 7.02 -3.72 -4.66
CA LYS A 18 8.39 -3.38 -5.08
C LYS A 18 8.62 -1.89 -5.31
N MET A 19 8.43 -1.10 -4.26
CA MET A 19 8.59 0.35 -4.24
C MET A 19 9.56 0.72 -3.12
N ALA A 20 10.67 1.37 -3.47
CA ALA A 20 11.63 1.88 -2.49
C ALA A 20 11.19 3.29 -2.03
N LEU A 21 11.23 3.54 -0.73
CA LEU A 21 10.78 4.77 -0.08
C LEU A 21 11.92 5.65 0.41
N GLY A 22 13.13 5.09 0.47
CA GLY A 22 14.34 5.69 1.01
C GLY A 22 15.31 4.59 1.48
N ASP A 23 16.40 5.00 2.13
CA ASP A 23 17.34 4.12 2.82
C ASP A 23 17.67 4.72 4.19
N VAL A 24 17.68 3.91 5.25
CA VAL A 24 18.03 4.36 6.60
C VAL A 24 19.52 4.70 6.77
N HIS A 25 20.38 4.33 5.80
CA HIS A 25 21.76 4.83 5.74
C HIS A 25 21.85 6.28 5.23
N ASP A 26 20.88 6.72 4.41
CA ASP A 26 20.88 8.02 3.72
C ASP A 26 19.96 9.04 4.42
N THR A 27 18.93 8.60 5.16
CA THR A 27 17.93 9.49 5.81
C THR A 27 17.34 8.80 7.05
N PRO A 28 17.12 9.50 8.18
CA PRO A 28 16.51 8.91 9.37
C PRO A 28 15.17 8.23 9.10
N PHE A 29 14.93 7.07 9.74
CA PHE A 29 13.73 6.27 9.48
C PHE A 29 12.43 7.01 9.83
N ASP A 30 12.43 7.79 10.90
CA ASP A 30 11.31 8.62 11.34
C ASP A 30 11.01 9.76 10.36
N GLU A 31 12.03 10.36 9.75
CA GLU A 31 11.85 11.32 8.64
C GLU A 31 11.23 10.64 7.40
N ILE A 32 11.75 9.48 6.98
CA ILE A 32 11.16 8.69 5.86
C ILE A 32 9.70 8.33 6.21
N TRP A 33 9.45 7.87 7.43
CA TRP A 33 8.13 7.46 7.90
C TRP A 33 7.14 8.62 7.92
N ALA A 34 7.51 9.79 8.45
CA ALA A 34 6.64 10.95 8.52
C ALA A 34 6.41 11.57 7.13
N ASN A 35 7.48 11.77 6.36
CA ASN A 35 7.48 12.68 5.23
C ASN A 35 7.28 12.03 3.85
N ASN A 36 7.52 10.72 3.69
CA ASN A 36 7.38 10.07 2.39
C ASN A 36 5.92 10.09 1.86
N GLU A 37 5.73 10.61 0.64
CA GLU A 37 4.41 10.79 0.02
C GLU A 37 3.63 9.50 -0.23
N VAL A 38 4.29 8.37 -0.50
CA VAL A 38 3.63 7.07 -0.63
C VAL A 38 3.05 6.63 0.71
N LEU A 39 3.79 6.84 1.80
CA LEU A 39 3.29 6.52 3.15
C LEU A 39 2.17 7.46 3.58
N LYS A 40 2.22 8.74 3.19
CA LYS A 40 1.09 9.67 3.36
C LYS A 40 -0.13 9.21 2.56
N LYS A 41 0.00 8.92 1.26
CA LYS A 41 -1.10 8.43 0.39
C LYS A 41 -1.71 7.12 0.92
N LEU A 42 -0.88 6.17 1.34
CA LEU A 42 -1.35 4.90 1.95
C LEU A 42 -2.07 5.08 3.30
N ARG A 43 -1.88 6.21 4.01
CA ARG A 43 -2.57 6.50 5.27
C ARG A 43 -3.95 7.15 5.09
N THR A 44 -4.27 7.72 3.92
CA THR A 44 -5.59 8.35 3.70
C THR A 44 -6.71 7.31 3.60
N LEU A 45 -6.40 6.09 3.16
CA LEU A 45 -7.37 5.03 2.82
C LEU A 45 -8.35 5.42 1.70
N GLU A 46 -7.99 6.45 0.92
CA GLU A 46 -8.73 6.91 -0.26
C GLU A 46 -8.35 6.04 -1.47
N TYR A 47 -8.78 4.78 -1.39
CA TYR A 47 -8.65 3.79 -2.45
C TYR A 47 -9.70 4.01 -3.55
N SER A 48 -9.43 3.57 -4.77
CA SER A 48 -10.43 3.55 -5.84
C SER A 48 -11.31 2.27 -5.79
N GLY A 49 -12.28 2.19 -6.69
CA GLY A 49 -13.12 1.02 -6.89
C GLY A 49 -13.89 0.56 -5.65
N GLY A 50 -14.22 -0.74 -5.59
CA GLY A 50 -14.89 -1.40 -4.46
C GLY A 50 -14.08 -1.46 -3.16
N CYS A 51 -12.87 -0.90 -3.10
CA CYS A 51 -12.16 -0.64 -1.84
C CYS A 51 -12.43 0.78 -1.30
N GLY A 52 -12.71 1.76 -2.16
CA GLY A 52 -12.96 3.15 -1.76
C GLY A 52 -14.27 3.34 -1.00
N SER A 53 -15.31 2.63 -1.42
CA SER A 53 -16.67 2.63 -0.86
C SER A 53 -16.94 1.52 0.18
N CYS A 54 -15.94 0.74 0.57
CA CYS A 54 -16.11 -0.39 1.47
C CYS A 54 -16.07 0.06 2.94
N ASP A 55 -17.11 -0.27 3.72
CA ASP A 55 -17.17 0.01 5.17
C ASP A 55 -15.98 -0.59 5.94
N TYR A 56 -15.46 -1.74 5.46
CA TYR A 56 -14.28 -2.39 6.03
C TYR A 56 -12.93 -1.79 5.61
N LYS A 57 -12.88 -0.67 4.86
CA LYS A 57 -11.59 -0.10 4.38
C LYS A 57 -10.64 0.31 5.52
N GLY A 58 -11.17 0.64 6.70
CA GLY A 58 -10.40 0.93 7.91
C GLY A 58 -9.71 -0.29 8.56
N MET A 59 -10.17 -1.52 8.27
CA MET A 59 -9.61 -2.76 8.84
C MET A 59 -8.95 -3.67 7.81
N CYS A 60 -9.48 -3.72 6.59
CA CYS A 60 -9.03 -4.63 5.54
C CYS A 60 -8.07 -3.94 4.55
N GLY A 61 -8.53 -2.92 3.82
CA GLY A 61 -7.79 -2.32 2.68
C GLY A 61 -8.10 -2.94 1.22
N GLY A 62 -7.36 -3.96 1.65
CA GLY A 62 -6.93 -5.05 0.79
C GLY A 62 -5.43 -5.02 0.48
N CYS A 63 -4.94 -6.05 -0.20
CA CYS A 63 -3.53 -6.17 -0.56
C CYS A 63 -3.11 -5.14 -1.62
N ARG A 64 -2.49 -4.05 -1.18
CA ARG A 64 -1.94 -2.97 -2.03
C ARG A 64 -0.89 -3.46 -3.05
N ALA A 65 -0.24 -4.60 -2.77
CA ALA A 65 0.65 -5.26 -3.73
C ALA A 65 -0.10 -6.00 -4.84
N ARG A 66 -1.31 -6.52 -4.59
CA ARG A 66 -2.19 -7.04 -5.66
C ARG A 66 -2.78 -5.89 -6.47
N ALA A 67 -3.30 -4.84 -5.82
CA ALA A 67 -3.78 -3.64 -6.51
C ALA A 67 -2.75 -3.10 -7.52
N ALA A 68 -1.50 -2.90 -7.09
CA ALA A 68 -0.41 -2.47 -7.98
C ALA A 68 -0.04 -3.48 -9.08
N CYS A 69 -0.25 -4.78 -8.89
CA CYS A 69 0.11 -5.81 -9.87
C CYS A 69 -0.95 -6.01 -10.95
N TYR A 70 -2.21 -5.72 -10.66
CA TYR A 70 -3.34 -5.89 -11.59
C TYR A 70 -3.81 -4.57 -12.22
N HIS A 71 -3.41 -3.42 -11.66
CA HIS A 71 -3.81 -2.09 -12.14
C HIS A 71 -2.61 -1.19 -12.47
N ASP A 72 -1.71 -1.69 -13.33
CA ASP A 72 -0.57 -0.96 -13.93
C ASP A 72 0.31 -0.15 -12.95
N GLY A 73 0.47 -0.65 -11.72
CA GLY A 73 1.27 -0.02 -10.66
C GLY A 73 0.48 0.82 -9.66
N ASP A 74 -0.83 1.07 -9.85
CA ASP A 74 -1.62 1.83 -8.87
C ASP A 74 -1.96 1.00 -7.62
N TYR A 75 -1.07 1.11 -6.64
CA TYR A 75 -1.24 0.54 -5.30
C TYR A 75 -2.45 1.08 -4.53
N MET A 76 -3.07 2.20 -4.96
CA MET A 76 -4.31 2.73 -4.36
C MET A 76 -5.59 2.23 -5.03
N SER A 77 -5.49 1.47 -6.12
CA SER A 77 -6.66 0.82 -6.71
C SER A 77 -7.28 -0.23 -5.78
N GLU A 78 -8.46 -0.73 -6.15
CA GLU A 78 -9.10 -1.79 -5.39
C GLU A 78 -8.28 -3.09 -5.38
N GLU A 79 -8.74 -4.05 -4.59
CA GLU A 79 -8.12 -5.36 -4.48
C GLU A 79 -8.99 -6.34 -5.26
N PRO A 80 -8.60 -6.72 -6.50
CA PRO A 80 -9.53 -7.37 -7.44
C PRO A 80 -10.01 -8.75 -6.96
N TRP A 81 -9.27 -9.40 -6.06
CA TRP A 81 -9.63 -10.72 -5.53
C TRP A 81 -10.60 -10.66 -4.33
N CYS A 82 -11.13 -9.47 -3.99
CA CYS A 82 -11.98 -9.28 -2.82
C CYS A 82 -13.46 -9.63 -3.09
N LEU A 83 -13.88 -10.84 -2.67
CA LEU A 83 -15.25 -11.36 -2.88
C LEU A 83 -16.37 -10.65 -2.07
N TYR A 84 -16.05 -9.59 -1.34
CA TYR A 84 -17.02 -8.86 -0.52
C TYR A 84 -18.06 -8.12 -1.40
N HIS A 85 -19.32 -8.13 -0.96
CA HIS A 85 -20.50 -7.68 -1.72
C HIS A 85 -20.76 -8.43 -3.04
N GLY A 86 -20.34 -9.70 -3.14
CA GLY A 86 -20.60 -10.52 -4.32
C GLY A 86 -19.80 -10.12 -5.55
N ARG A 87 -18.75 -9.30 -5.36
CA ARG A 87 -17.70 -9.10 -6.36
C ARG A 87 -17.14 -10.46 -6.77
N ARG A 88 -16.91 -10.60 -8.07
CA ARG A 88 -16.18 -11.73 -8.65
C ARG A 88 -14.71 -11.34 -8.68
N GLY A 89 -13.83 -12.24 -8.25
CA GLY A 89 -12.40 -12.07 -8.51
C GLY A 89 -12.14 -12.06 -10.01
N GLU A 90 -11.11 -11.33 -10.43
CA GLU A 90 -10.55 -11.39 -11.79
C GLU A 90 -9.99 -12.79 -12.13
#